data_AF-A0A8J7KN76-F1
#
_entry.id   AF-A0A8J7KN76-F1
#
_cell.length_a   1.000
_cell.length_b   1.000
_cell.length_c   1.000
_cell.angle_alpha   90.00
_cell.angle_beta   90.00
_cell.angle_gamma   90.00
#
_symmetry.space_group_name_H-M   'P 1'
#
loop_
_entity.id
_entity.type
_entity.pdbx_description
1 polymer ?
#
loop_
_entity_poly.entity_id
_entity_poly.type
_entity_poly.pdbx_seq_one_letter_code
_entity_poly.pdbx_strand_id
1 'polypeptide(L)'
;MALVQTFLTGLQMFSDLGIFPSIVHSKRGEDPAFLNTAWTLQVIRGIVLWIGTCIIAAPIARFYDEPMLMQLLPVAGLSALIDGTASTKLATANRQLALKQLTTLEISIYAISLSVMIVGAWLYRSVWVLLLGGLIGSLLKSIASHVLLKGERNSFCWDKEAFHELQQFGQWIFLSTIIAFFALQGDRLVLGWLLDVRFLGIYTVALGLSSAVESIVTQMNSKVLFPSYAELIRERPAALYRVLRKARLILMALSSSFAIFLVLFGKPLIDLLYDERYLEAGWILRVLAIGFLGRVLSVTYEDILLAKGQTFKTMLLTSIGALFQLNSMLLGYSLAGPQGVIIGIAATEWLTYIAYALYFNRLSLWQPELDFPVVALAGCLTLIVYYT
;
A
#
# COMPACT_ATOMS: atom_id res chain seq x y z
N MET A 1 -15.35 5.85 10.08
CA MET A 1 -14.49 6.20 8.92
C MET A 1 -13.59 5.07 8.47
N ALA A 2 -12.86 4.40 9.36
CA ALA A 2 -11.97 3.28 8.99
C ALA A 2 -12.69 2.19 8.18
N LEU A 3 -13.86 1.70 8.64
CA LEU A 3 -14.67 0.72 7.88
C LEU A 3 -15.02 1.22 6.47
N VAL A 4 -15.50 2.45 6.35
CA VAL A 4 -15.83 3.07 5.05
C VAL A 4 -14.61 3.10 4.13
N GLN A 5 -13.43 3.50 4.63
CA GLN A 5 -12.20 3.51 3.84
C GLN A 5 -11.75 2.11 3.43
N THR A 6 -11.84 1.11 4.32
CA THR A 6 -11.51 -0.28 3.98
C THR A 6 -12.41 -0.80 2.87
N PHE A 7 -13.72 -0.52 2.92
CA PHE A 7 -14.66 -0.90 1.86
C PHE A 7 -14.36 -0.21 0.53
N LEU A 8 -14.09 1.09 0.55
CA LEU A 8 -13.74 1.83 -0.66
C LEU A 8 -12.42 1.35 -1.26
N THR A 9 -11.39 1.14 -0.44
CA THR A 9 -10.11 0.59 -0.89
C THR A 9 -10.29 -0.79 -1.49
N GLY A 10 -11.08 -1.66 -0.84
CA GLY A 10 -11.45 -2.97 -1.39
C GLY A 10 -12.10 -2.81 -2.77
N LEU A 11 -13.18 -2.04 -2.87
CA LEU A 11 -13.88 -1.80 -4.15
C LEU A 11 -12.95 -1.25 -5.25
N GLN A 12 -12.04 -0.34 -4.90
CA GLN A 12 -11.06 0.20 -5.84
C GLN A 12 -10.07 -0.87 -6.31
N MET A 13 -9.53 -1.68 -5.41
CA MET A 13 -8.59 -2.76 -5.77
C MET A 13 -9.30 -3.87 -6.56
N PHE A 14 -10.50 -4.30 -6.16
CA PHE A 14 -11.35 -5.26 -6.86
C PHE A 14 -12.01 -4.71 -8.13
N SER A 15 -11.55 -3.57 -8.65
CA SER A 15 -12.00 -3.01 -9.92
C SER A 15 -10.86 -2.39 -10.71
N ASP A 16 -9.60 -2.54 -10.27
CA ASP A 16 -8.49 -1.88 -10.94
C ASP A 16 -8.29 -2.49 -12.33
N LEU A 17 -8.73 -1.75 -13.35
CA LEU A 17 -8.58 -2.10 -14.76
C LEU A 17 -7.17 -1.77 -15.29
N GLY A 18 -6.28 -1.22 -14.46
CA GLY A 18 -4.93 -0.85 -14.88
C GLY A 18 -4.89 0.25 -15.94
N ILE A 19 -5.93 1.09 -16.04
CA ILE A 19 -6.05 2.11 -17.11
C ILE A 19 -4.84 3.05 -17.12
N PHE A 20 -4.44 3.55 -15.95
CA PHE A 20 -3.30 4.46 -15.82
C PHE A 20 -1.98 3.83 -16.32
N PRO A 21 -1.54 2.66 -15.80
CA PRO A 21 -0.34 2.00 -16.30
C PRO A 21 -0.47 1.55 -17.76
N SER A 22 -1.66 1.19 -18.24
CA SER A 22 -1.90 0.90 -19.66
C SER A 22 -1.60 2.09 -20.56
N ILE A 23 -2.04 3.30 -20.18
CA ILE A 23 -1.75 4.53 -20.95
C ILE A 23 -0.25 4.83 -20.93
N VAL A 24 0.40 4.69 -19.77
CA VAL A 24 1.84 4.93 -19.64
C VAL A 24 2.64 3.94 -20.48
N HIS A 25 2.22 2.67 -20.55
CA HIS A 25 2.93 1.59 -21.25
C HIS A 25 2.61 1.49 -22.75
N SER A 26 1.35 1.65 -23.15
CA SER A 26 0.89 1.40 -24.52
C SER A 26 1.58 2.29 -25.55
N LYS A 27 1.81 1.75 -26.75
CA LYS A 27 2.26 2.55 -27.91
C LYS A 27 1.20 3.56 -28.34
N ARG A 28 -0.08 3.27 -28.11
CA ARG A 28 -1.23 4.15 -28.35
C ARG A 28 -1.50 5.10 -27.17
N GLY A 29 -0.61 5.20 -26.18
CA GLY A 29 -0.77 6.06 -25.00
C GLY A 29 -0.85 7.58 -25.25
N GLU A 30 -0.70 8.02 -26.50
CA GLU A 30 -0.93 9.39 -26.95
C GLU A 30 -1.99 9.49 -28.07
N ASP A 31 -2.55 8.35 -28.50
CA ASP A 31 -3.62 8.30 -29.49
C ASP A 31 -4.95 8.77 -28.85
N PRO A 32 -5.61 9.81 -29.39
CA PRO A 32 -6.88 10.30 -28.87
C PRO A 32 -7.97 9.23 -28.77
N ALA A 33 -8.05 8.27 -29.70
CA ALA A 33 -9.07 7.22 -29.66
C ALA A 33 -8.82 6.26 -28.50
N PHE A 34 -7.55 5.91 -28.26
CA PHE A 34 -7.14 5.08 -27.13
C PHE A 34 -7.39 5.79 -25.80
N LEU A 35 -6.97 7.05 -25.68
CA LEU A 35 -7.16 7.87 -24.47
C LEU A 35 -8.65 8.09 -24.16
N ASN A 36 -9.48 8.36 -25.17
CA ASN A 36 -10.92 8.54 -24.98
C ASN A 36 -11.64 7.24 -24.63
N THR A 37 -11.19 6.09 -25.18
CA THR A 37 -11.69 4.77 -24.77
C THR A 37 -11.30 4.46 -23.33
N ALA A 38 -10.05 4.72 -22.95
CA ALA A 38 -9.57 4.58 -21.57
C ALA A 38 -10.36 5.44 -20.58
N TRP A 39 -10.60 6.72 -20.93
CA TRP A 39 -11.43 7.62 -20.13
C TRP A 39 -12.88 7.13 -20.01
N THR A 40 -13.46 6.64 -21.11
CA THR A 40 -14.83 6.09 -21.13
C THR A 40 -14.95 4.89 -20.18
N LEU A 41 -13.97 3.97 -20.20
CA LEU A 41 -13.92 2.86 -19.25
C LEU A 41 -13.75 3.32 -17.80
N GLN A 42 -12.96 4.36 -17.57
CA GLN A 42 -12.76 4.93 -16.24
C GLN A 42 -14.07 5.53 -15.68
N VAL A 43 -14.84 6.24 -16.51
CA VAL A 43 -16.15 6.78 -16.14
C VAL A 43 -17.15 5.65 -15.87
N ILE A 44 -17.23 4.64 -16.75
CA ILE A 44 -18.10 3.48 -16.57
C ILE A 44 -17.77 2.76 -15.25
N ARG A 45 -16.47 2.51 -14.99
CA ARG A 45 -16.01 1.93 -13.73
C ARG A 45 -16.44 2.76 -12.53
N GLY A 46 -16.27 4.08 -12.57
CA GLY A 46 -16.68 4.98 -11.48
C GLY A 46 -18.17 4.89 -11.17
N ILE A 47 -19.01 4.83 -12.22
CA ILE A 47 -20.47 4.64 -12.09
C ILE A 47 -20.78 3.28 -11.46
N VAL A 48 -20.19 2.20 -11.98
CA VAL A 48 -20.41 0.83 -11.48
C VAL A 48 -20.02 0.72 -10.01
N LEU A 49 -18.88 1.29 -9.62
CA LEU A 49 -18.43 1.32 -8.23
C LEU A 49 -19.39 2.07 -7.31
N TRP A 50 -19.85 3.25 -7.73
CA TRP A 50 -20.80 4.03 -6.94
C TRP A 50 -22.15 3.30 -6.77
N ILE A 51 -22.69 2.72 -7.84
CA ILE A 51 -23.90 1.89 -7.77
C ILE A 51 -23.67 0.69 -6.84
N GLY A 52 -22.50 0.05 -6.93
CA GLY A 52 -22.09 -1.02 -6.02
C GLY A 52 -22.12 -0.58 -4.55
N THR A 53 -21.59 0.61 -4.23
CA THR A 53 -21.67 1.15 -2.86
C THR A 53 -23.12 1.39 -2.42
N CYS A 54 -24.01 1.84 -3.31
CA CYS A 54 -25.42 2.06 -3.00
C CYS A 54 -26.14 0.75 -2.67
N ILE A 55 -25.90 -0.30 -3.46
CA ILE A 55 -26.53 -1.63 -3.27
C ILE A 55 -26.03 -2.29 -1.98
N ILE A 56 -24.72 -2.20 -1.70
CA ILE A 56 -24.09 -2.91 -0.60
C ILE A 56 -24.19 -2.13 0.74
N ALA A 57 -24.55 -0.85 0.71
CA ALA A 57 -24.65 -0.02 1.91
C ALA A 57 -25.60 -0.61 2.98
N ALA A 58 -26.79 -1.08 2.59
CA ALA A 58 -27.76 -1.66 3.50
C ALA A 58 -27.30 -3.00 4.13
N PRO A 59 -26.82 -4.00 3.38
CA PRO A 59 -26.33 -5.24 3.97
C PRO A 59 -25.09 -5.02 4.86
N ILE A 60 -24.16 -4.13 4.49
CA ILE A 60 -23.02 -3.80 5.35
C ILE A 60 -23.46 -3.12 6.64
N ALA A 61 -24.37 -2.13 6.56
CA ALA A 61 -24.84 -1.43 7.76
C ALA A 61 -25.51 -2.39 8.76
N ARG A 62 -26.22 -3.41 8.27
CA ARG A 62 -26.80 -4.46 9.11
C ARG A 62 -25.75 -5.44 9.64
N PHE A 63 -24.77 -5.81 8.82
CA PHE A 63 -23.73 -6.76 9.22
C PHE A 63 -22.84 -6.22 10.35
N TYR A 64 -22.53 -4.92 10.32
CA TYR A 64 -21.72 -4.26 11.35
C TYR A 64 -22.53 -3.59 12.47
N ASP A 65 -23.87 -3.75 12.47
CA ASP A 65 -24.77 -3.06 13.41
C ASP A 65 -24.55 -1.53 13.50
N GLU A 66 -24.24 -0.90 12.37
CA GLU A 66 -23.87 0.52 12.28
C GLU A 66 -24.73 1.25 11.23
N PRO A 67 -25.88 1.84 11.61
CA PRO A 67 -26.83 2.48 10.70
C PRO A 67 -26.24 3.62 9.87
N MET A 68 -25.24 4.32 10.41
CA MET A 68 -24.60 5.45 9.73
C MET A 68 -23.88 5.02 8.44
N LEU A 69 -23.48 3.75 8.32
CA LEU A 69 -22.87 3.21 7.10
C LEU A 69 -23.82 3.22 5.91
N MET A 70 -25.13 3.11 6.16
CA MET A 70 -26.15 3.15 5.10
C MET A 70 -26.14 4.49 4.35
N GLN A 71 -25.75 5.57 5.03
CA GLN A 71 -25.65 6.91 4.45
C GLN A 71 -24.23 7.24 4.02
N LEU A 72 -23.22 6.84 4.80
CA LEU A 72 -21.82 7.18 4.51
C LEU A 72 -21.27 6.44 3.28
N LEU A 73 -21.61 5.17 3.06
CA LEU A 73 -21.05 4.38 1.95
C LEU A 73 -21.43 4.95 0.57
N PRO A 74 -22.71 5.25 0.26
CA PRO A 74 -23.08 5.83 -1.02
C PRO A 74 -22.42 7.19 -1.28
N VAL A 75 -22.31 8.02 -0.23
CA VAL A 75 -21.71 9.35 -0.35
C VAL A 75 -20.19 9.24 -0.48
N ALA A 76 -19.54 8.31 0.22
CA ALA A 76 -18.12 8.05 0.04
C ALA A 76 -17.84 7.49 -1.36
N GLY A 77 -18.70 6.61 -1.88
CA GLY A 77 -18.60 6.04 -3.23
C GLY A 77 -18.69 7.08 -4.35
N LEU A 78 -19.26 8.26 -4.10
CA LEU A 78 -19.21 9.38 -5.07
C LEU A 78 -17.78 9.77 -5.41
N SER A 79 -16.81 9.54 -4.51
CA SER A 79 -15.40 9.77 -4.83
C SER A 79 -14.95 8.92 -6.02
N ALA A 80 -15.36 7.65 -6.11
CA ALA A 80 -15.05 6.78 -7.24
C ALA A 80 -15.71 7.25 -8.54
N LEU A 81 -16.93 7.78 -8.46
CA LEU A 81 -17.60 8.39 -9.62
C LEU A 81 -16.85 9.64 -10.10
N ILE A 82 -16.47 10.53 -9.19
CA ILE A 82 -15.75 11.77 -9.49
C ILE A 82 -14.35 11.46 -10.02
N ASP A 83 -13.59 10.58 -9.36
CA ASP A 83 -12.27 10.13 -9.82
C ASP A 83 -12.37 9.39 -11.17
N GLY A 84 -13.52 8.77 -11.44
CA GLY A 84 -13.88 8.20 -12.75
C GLY A 84 -13.82 9.21 -13.90
N THR A 85 -14.12 10.48 -13.61
CA THR A 85 -14.14 11.58 -14.59
C THR A 85 -12.80 12.29 -14.76
N ALA A 86 -11.80 11.98 -13.91
CA ALA A 86 -10.48 12.60 -13.99
C ALA A 86 -9.84 12.39 -15.36
N SER A 87 -9.14 13.41 -15.86
CA SER A 87 -8.60 13.40 -17.21
C SER A 87 -7.46 12.41 -17.38
N THR A 88 -7.39 11.77 -18.56
CA THR A 88 -6.25 10.93 -18.94
C THR A 88 -4.95 11.73 -19.07
N LYS A 89 -5.02 13.06 -19.10
CA LYS A 89 -3.86 13.96 -19.02
C LYS A 89 -2.98 13.68 -17.80
N LEU A 90 -3.53 13.17 -16.70
CA LEU A 90 -2.73 12.72 -15.56
C LEU A 90 -1.77 11.60 -15.96
N ALA A 91 -2.28 10.60 -16.69
CA ALA A 91 -1.49 9.46 -17.17
C ALA A 91 -0.52 9.89 -18.28
N THR A 92 -0.96 10.74 -19.22
CA THR A 92 -0.10 11.27 -20.28
C THR A 92 1.03 12.16 -19.71
N ALA A 93 0.74 13.01 -18.72
CA ALA A 93 1.77 13.81 -18.04
C ALA A 93 2.76 12.93 -17.26
N ASN A 94 2.29 11.81 -16.69
CA ASN A 94 3.17 10.85 -16.02
C ASN A 94 4.08 10.15 -17.04
N ARG A 95 3.52 9.70 -18.16
CA ARG A 95 4.25 9.14 -19.30
C ARG A 95 5.31 10.10 -19.83
N GLN A 96 5.03 11.40 -19.88
CA GLN A 96 5.94 12.46 -20.30
C GLN A 96 6.90 12.92 -19.19
N LEU A 97 6.93 12.23 -18.05
CA LEU A 97 7.79 12.52 -16.90
C LEU A 97 7.63 13.95 -16.35
N ALA A 98 6.44 14.54 -16.48
CA ALA A 98 6.10 15.85 -15.91
C ALA A 98 5.84 15.77 -14.39
N LEU A 99 6.70 15.06 -13.66
CA LEU A 99 6.54 14.74 -12.24
C LEU A 99 6.43 15.98 -11.37
N LYS A 100 7.15 17.07 -11.70
CA LYS A 100 7.05 18.33 -10.97
C LYS A 100 5.62 18.90 -11.02
N GLN A 101 4.99 18.88 -12.20
CA GLN A 101 3.63 19.40 -12.38
C GLN A 101 2.61 18.53 -11.65
N LEU A 102 2.72 17.20 -11.81
CA LEU A 102 1.85 16.24 -11.12
C LEU A 102 1.97 16.36 -9.59
N THR A 103 3.20 16.37 -9.07
CA THR A 103 3.46 16.47 -7.63
C THR A 103 2.96 17.80 -7.07
N THR A 104 3.16 18.92 -7.79
CA THR A 104 2.67 20.23 -7.36
C THR A 104 1.14 20.26 -7.32
N LEU A 105 0.48 19.69 -8.32
CA LEU A 105 -0.97 19.56 -8.39
C LEU A 105 -1.50 18.72 -7.21
N GLU A 106 -0.90 17.55 -6.95
CA GLU A 106 -1.29 16.67 -5.85
C GLU A 106 -1.11 17.33 -4.48
N ILE A 107 0.06 17.92 -4.21
CA ILE A 107 0.33 18.62 -2.94
C ILE A 107 -0.66 19.77 -2.73
N SER A 108 -0.98 20.53 -3.79
CA SER A 108 -1.95 21.62 -3.71
C SER A 108 -3.35 21.12 -3.36
N ILE A 109 -3.79 20.03 -3.99
CA ILE A 109 -5.09 19.40 -3.69
C ILE A 109 -5.13 18.86 -2.26
N TYR A 110 -4.07 18.17 -1.82
CA TYR A 110 -3.99 17.66 -0.46
C TYR A 110 -4.01 18.78 0.57
N ALA A 111 -3.29 19.88 0.34
CA ALA A 111 -3.28 21.04 1.23
C ALA A 111 -4.68 21.67 1.34
N ILE A 112 -5.39 21.85 0.22
CA ILE A 112 -6.75 22.41 0.22
C ILE A 112 -7.73 21.45 0.91
N SER A 113 -7.69 20.16 0.57
CA SER A 113 -8.59 19.14 1.12
C SER A 113 -8.40 18.98 2.63
N LEU A 114 -7.14 18.98 3.09
CA LEU A 114 -6.78 18.95 4.51
C LEU A 114 -7.26 20.21 5.23
N SER A 115 -7.08 21.39 4.63
CA SER A 115 -7.54 22.66 5.20
C SER A 115 -9.06 22.67 5.36
N VAL A 116 -9.80 22.24 4.34
CA VAL A 116 -11.26 22.09 4.41
C VAL A 116 -11.66 21.11 5.51
N MET A 117 -10.95 19.99 5.63
CA MET A 117 -11.23 18.99 6.65
C MET A 117 -10.98 19.53 8.06
N ILE A 118 -9.88 20.25 8.29
CA ILE A 118 -9.54 20.86 9.59
C ILE A 118 -10.59 21.92 9.97
N VAL A 119 -10.85 22.87 9.07
CA VAL A 119 -11.80 23.96 9.31
C VAL A 119 -13.21 23.41 9.53
N GLY A 120 -13.65 22.48 8.69
CA GLY A 120 -14.94 21.85 8.85
C GLY A 120 -15.05 21.05 10.15
N ALA A 121 -13.99 20.34 10.57
CA ALA A 121 -14.03 19.51 11.77
C ALA A 121 -14.11 20.41 13.01
N TRP A 122 -13.43 21.56 12.98
CA TRP A 122 -13.49 22.54 14.06
C TRP A 122 -14.89 23.17 14.20
N LEU A 123 -15.54 23.49 13.07
CA LEU A 123 -16.87 24.12 13.06
C LEU A 123 -18.03 23.13 13.33
N TYR A 124 -18.04 21.98 12.65
CA TYR A 124 -19.19 21.07 12.64
C TYR A 124 -19.01 19.83 13.53
N ARG A 125 -17.77 19.52 13.96
CA ARG A 125 -17.43 18.38 14.84
C ARG A 125 -18.10 17.06 14.43
N SER A 126 -18.15 16.80 13.13
CA SER A 126 -18.93 15.70 12.55
C SER A 126 -18.09 14.83 11.63
N VAL A 127 -18.38 13.53 11.65
CA VAL A 127 -17.75 12.52 10.79
C VAL A 127 -17.91 12.84 9.30
N TRP A 128 -19.03 13.50 8.94
CA TRP A 128 -19.32 13.96 7.58
C TRP A 128 -18.25 14.86 6.98
N VAL A 129 -17.57 15.65 7.82
CA VAL A 129 -16.52 16.54 7.34
C VAL A 129 -15.34 15.77 6.74
N LEU A 130 -14.98 14.64 7.35
CA LEU A 130 -13.85 13.83 6.86
C LEU A 130 -14.15 13.27 5.47
N LEU A 131 -15.42 12.91 5.24
CA LEU A 131 -15.88 12.40 3.96
C LEU A 131 -15.94 13.53 2.91
N LEU A 132 -16.44 14.71 3.29
CA LEU A 132 -16.45 15.90 2.41
C LEU A 132 -15.04 16.33 2.01
N GLY A 133 -14.06 16.27 2.92
CA GLY A 133 -12.67 16.54 2.60
C GLY A 133 -12.14 15.63 1.48
N GLY A 134 -12.45 14.34 1.54
CA GLY A 134 -12.10 13.38 0.49
C GLY A 134 -12.80 13.68 -0.84
N LEU A 135 -14.11 13.95 -0.82
CA LEU A 135 -14.88 14.28 -2.03
C LEU A 135 -14.40 15.57 -2.71
N ILE A 136 -14.09 16.59 -1.93
CA ILE A 136 -13.53 17.85 -2.43
C ILE A 136 -12.16 17.59 -3.06
N GLY A 137 -11.33 16.73 -2.46
CA GLY A 137 -10.07 16.30 -3.04
C GLY A 137 -10.25 15.64 -4.41
N SER A 138 -11.14 14.65 -4.53
CA SER A 138 -11.46 14.00 -5.81
C SER A 138 -12.01 15.00 -6.84
N LEU A 139 -12.86 15.93 -6.41
CA LEU A 139 -13.45 16.95 -7.28
C LEU A 139 -12.39 17.91 -7.81
N LEU A 140 -11.55 18.45 -6.91
CA LEU A 140 -10.44 19.32 -7.27
C LEU A 140 -9.46 18.59 -8.20
N LYS A 141 -9.16 17.32 -7.94
CA LYS A 141 -8.32 16.49 -8.81
C LYS A 141 -8.91 16.34 -10.20
N SER A 142 -10.20 15.99 -10.31
CA SER A 142 -10.86 15.87 -11.60
C SER A 142 -10.83 17.19 -12.36
N ILE A 143 -11.25 18.29 -11.75
CA ILE A 143 -11.25 19.62 -12.38
C ILE A 143 -9.83 20.06 -12.77
N ALA A 144 -8.88 19.99 -11.85
CA ALA A 144 -7.50 20.40 -12.08
C ALA A 144 -6.84 19.59 -13.19
N SER A 145 -7.13 18.29 -13.29
CA SER A 145 -6.60 17.43 -14.36
C SER A 145 -7.06 17.86 -15.75
N HIS A 146 -8.29 18.38 -15.89
CA HIS A 146 -8.82 18.88 -17.16
C HIS A 146 -8.29 20.26 -17.51
N VAL A 147 -8.16 21.15 -16.51
CA VAL A 147 -7.86 22.59 -16.70
C VAL A 147 -6.36 22.90 -16.69
N LEU A 148 -5.60 22.34 -15.76
CA LEU A 148 -4.21 22.74 -15.52
C LEU A 148 -3.20 21.93 -16.36
N LEU A 149 -3.58 20.73 -16.80
CA LEU A 149 -2.70 19.87 -17.60
C LEU A 149 -2.90 20.09 -19.10
N LYS A 150 -1.80 20.08 -19.83
CA LYS A 150 -1.78 20.16 -21.29
C LYS A 150 -2.13 18.81 -21.90
N GLY A 151 -2.84 18.83 -23.03
CA GLY A 151 -3.25 17.64 -23.77
C GLY A 151 -4.66 17.76 -24.33
N GLU A 152 -5.05 16.76 -25.12
CA GLU A 152 -6.38 16.67 -25.71
C GLU A 152 -7.48 16.56 -24.65
N ARG A 153 -8.68 17.06 -25.00
CA ARG A 153 -9.85 16.93 -24.13
C ARG A 153 -10.42 15.52 -24.25
N ASN A 154 -10.79 14.95 -23.10
CA ASN A 154 -11.46 13.66 -23.10
C ASN A 154 -12.89 13.79 -23.64
N SER A 155 -13.30 12.79 -24.40
CA SER A 155 -14.67 12.64 -24.89
C SER A 155 -15.08 11.17 -24.85
N PHE A 156 -16.39 10.89 -24.85
CA PHE A 156 -16.87 9.52 -24.92
C PHE A 156 -16.50 8.91 -26.27
N CYS A 157 -15.79 7.79 -26.25
CA CYS A 157 -15.35 7.08 -27.44
C CYS A 157 -15.25 5.59 -27.15
N TRP A 158 -15.47 4.76 -28.18
CA TRP A 158 -15.31 3.32 -28.09
C TRP A 158 -14.58 2.78 -29.31
N ASP A 159 -13.27 2.62 -29.17
CA ASP A 159 -12.41 1.92 -30.12
C ASP A 159 -12.22 0.47 -29.67
N LYS A 160 -12.66 -0.50 -30.50
CA LYS A 160 -12.62 -1.93 -30.14
C LYS A 160 -11.20 -2.45 -29.95
N GLU A 161 -10.24 -1.96 -30.75
CA GLU A 161 -8.85 -2.38 -30.66
C GLU A 161 -8.20 -1.83 -29.40
N ALA A 162 -8.44 -0.55 -29.08
CA ALA A 162 -8.00 0.08 -27.86
C ALA A 162 -8.62 -0.59 -26.63
N PHE A 163 -9.91 -0.93 -26.66
CA PHE A 163 -10.57 -1.69 -25.60
C PHE A 163 -9.91 -3.05 -25.39
N HIS A 164 -9.66 -3.80 -26.47
CA HIS A 164 -9.02 -5.11 -26.36
C HIS A 164 -7.60 -5.02 -25.80
N GLU A 165 -6.82 -4.03 -26.23
CA GLU A 165 -5.47 -3.76 -25.70
C GLU A 165 -5.52 -3.39 -24.20
N LEU A 166 -6.44 -2.49 -23.82
CA LEU A 166 -6.66 -2.09 -22.42
C LEU A 166 -7.07 -3.28 -21.56
N GLN A 167 -7.96 -4.15 -22.06
CA GLN A 167 -8.43 -5.34 -21.35
C GLN A 167 -7.31 -6.39 -21.21
N GLN A 168 -6.55 -6.65 -22.26
CA GLN A 168 -5.48 -7.66 -22.25
C GLN A 168 -4.37 -7.30 -21.26
N PHE A 169 -4.05 -6.02 -21.13
CA PHE A 169 -3.12 -5.52 -20.12
C PHE A 169 -3.76 -5.48 -18.72
N GLY A 170 -4.98 -4.95 -18.64
CA GLY A 170 -5.71 -4.73 -17.40
C GLY A 170 -6.04 -6.00 -16.62
N GLN A 171 -6.31 -7.13 -17.28
CA GLN A 171 -6.67 -8.38 -16.60
C GLN A 171 -5.60 -8.89 -15.62
N TRP A 172 -4.31 -8.69 -15.94
CA TRP A 172 -3.21 -9.11 -15.07
C TRP A 172 -3.01 -8.14 -13.91
N ILE A 173 -3.26 -6.84 -14.13
CA ILE A 173 -3.25 -5.84 -13.07
C ILE A 173 -4.40 -6.07 -12.11
N PHE A 174 -5.59 -6.36 -12.62
CA PHE A 174 -6.74 -6.73 -11.84
C PHE A 174 -6.44 -7.94 -10.92
N LEU A 175 -5.85 -9.01 -11.47
CA LEU A 175 -5.49 -10.17 -10.66
C LEU A 175 -4.39 -9.82 -9.63
N SER A 176 -3.39 -9.04 -10.03
CA SER A 176 -2.31 -8.59 -9.14
C SER A 176 -2.83 -7.72 -7.99
N THR A 177 -3.80 -6.84 -8.24
CA THR A 177 -4.40 -5.97 -7.23
C THR A 177 -5.30 -6.75 -6.27
N ILE A 178 -5.99 -7.80 -6.74
CA ILE A 178 -6.70 -8.73 -5.85
C ILE A 178 -5.71 -9.44 -4.91
N ILE A 179 -4.62 -9.99 -5.44
CA ILE A 179 -3.60 -10.68 -4.62
C ILE A 179 -2.96 -9.70 -3.64
N ALA A 180 -2.63 -8.49 -4.10
CA ALA A 180 -2.07 -7.44 -3.25
C ALA A 180 -3.05 -7.00 -2.16
N PHE A 181 -4.36 -6.94 -2.42
CA PHE A 181 -5.36 -6.64 -1.40
C PHE A 181 -5.32 -7.68 -0.27
N PHE A 182 -5.29 -8.98 -0.60
CA PHE A 182 -5.19 -10.02 0.40
C PHE A 182 -3.84 -10.03 1.14
N ALA A 183 -2.74 -9.67 0.48
CA ALA A 183 -1.45 -9.53 1.17
C ALA A 183 -1.44 -8.33 2.14
N LEU A 184 -2.02 -7.19 1.74
CA LEU A 184 -2.00 -5.94 2.51
C LEU A 184 -3.09 -5.85 3.59
N GLN A 185 -4.19 -6.57 3.42
CA GLN A 185 -5.33 -6.55 4.35
C GLN A 185 -5.58 -7.92 5.00
N GLY A 186 -4.85 -8.97 4.58
CA GLY A 186 -5.07 -10.34 5.05
C GLY A 186 -4.88 -10.46 6.55
N ASP A 187 -3.91 -9.73 7.11
CA ASP A 187 -3.72 -9.58 8.55
C ASP A 187 -5.00 -9.10 9.25
N ARG A 188 -5.60 -8.00 8.79
CA ARG A 188 -6.82 -7.41 9.36
C ARG A 188 -8.05 -8.29 9.15
N LEU A 189 -8.15 -8.94 7.99
CA LEU A 189 -9.25 -9.85 7.68
C LEU A 189 -9.22 -11.09 8.59
N VAL A 190 -8.04 -11.70 8.74
CA VAL A 190 -7.86 -12.88 9.59
C VAL A 190 -8.03 -12.48 11.06
N LEU A 191 -7.51 -11.34 11.50
CA LEU A 191 -7.73 -10.84 12.86
C LEU A 191 -9.20 -10.53 13.13
N GLY A 192 -9.92 -9.89 12.20
CA GLY A 192 -11.35 -9.61 12.36
C GLY A 192 -12.25 -10.85 12.29
N TRP A 193 -11.75 -11.96 11.73
CA TRP A 193 -12.44 -13.25 11.70
C TRP A 193 -12.14 -14.11 12.94
N LEU A 194 -10.87 -14.19 13.35
CA LEU A 194 -10.43 -15.02 14.48
C LEU A 194 -10.60 -14.35 15.83
N LEU A 195 -10.51 -13.02 15.89
CA LEU A 195 -10.48 -12.23 17.12
C LEU A 195 -11.59 -11.18 17.14
N ASP A 196 -11.78 -10.53 18.29
CA ASP A 196 -12.79 -9.49 18.44
C ASP A 196 -12.41 -8.15 17.76
N VAL A 197 -13.42 -7.31 17.54
CA VAL A 197 -13.27 -5.98 16.91
C VAL A 197 -12.39 -5.05 17.76
N ARG A 198 -12.37 -5.25 19.09
CA ARG A 198 -11.58 -4.44 20.03
C ARG A 198 -10.08 -4.68 19.80
N PHE A 199 -9.66 -5.94 19.70
CA PHE A 199 -8.29 -6.34 19.46
C PHE A 199 -7.81 -5.87 18.08
N LEU A 200 -8.68 -5.93 17.06
CA LEU A 200 -8.38 -5.36 15.74
C LEU A 200 -8.10 -3.86 15.82
N GLY A 201 -8.85 -3.11 16.65
CA GLY A 201 -8.61 -1.69 16.90
C GLY A 201 -7.24 -1.43 17.54
N ILE A 202 -6.89 -2.20 18.57
CA ILE A 202 -5.59 -2.12 19.26
C ILE A 202 -4.44 -2.46 18.29
N TYR A 203 -4.60 -3.54 17.51
CA TYR A 203 -3.64 -3.93 16.49
C TYR A 203 -3.42 -2.84 15.44
N THR A 204 -4.50 -2.20 14.98
CA THR A 204 -4.42 -1.16 13.95
C THR A 204 -3.63 0.07 14.43
N VAL A 205 -3.71 0.39 15.73
CA VAL A 205 -2.89 1.46 16.34
C VAL A 205 -1.40 1.13 16.28
N ALA A 206 -1.02 -0.07 16.71
CA ALA A 206 0.37 -0.53 16.64
C ALA A 206 0.88 -0.59 15.19
N LEU A 207 0.06 -1.15 14.29
CA LEU A 207 0.39 -1.25 12.87
C LEU A 207 0.55 0.13 12.23
N GLY A 208 -0.27 1.12 12.61
CA GLY A 208 -0.17 2.49 12.10
C GLY A 208 1.19 3.14 12.40
N LEU A 209 1.70 2.99 13.63
CA LEU A 209 3.03 3.49 14.01
C LEU A 209 4.16 2.72 13.31
N SER A 210 4.06 1.39 13.23
CA SER A 210 5.05 0.54 12.56
C SER A 210 5.13 0.85 11.05
N SER A 211 3.99 0.93 10.38
CA SER A 211 3.90 1.21 8.94
C SER A 211 4.33 2.63 8.56
N ALA A 212 4.19 3.61 9.45
CA ALA A 212 4.72 4.96 9.22
C ALA A 212 6.25 4.92 9.00
N VAL A 213 6.98 4.17 9.84
CA VAL A 213 8.42 3.98 9.70
C VAL A 213 8.74 3.17 8.43
N GLU A 214 8.01 2.09 8.18
CA GLU A 214 8.20 1.27 6.98
C GLU A 214 8.02 2.08 5.68
N SER A 215 7.05 3.00 5.65
CA SER A 215 6.77 3.83 4.48
C SER A 215 7.94 4.73 4.09
N ILE A 216 8.73 5.20 5.06
CA ILE A 216 9.92 6.01 4.81
C ILE A 216 10.98 5.16 4.09
N VAL A 217 11.21 3.94 4.59
CA VAL A 217 12.20 3.01 4.02
C VAL A 217 11.79 2.57 2.62
N THR A 218 10.52 2.20 2.43
CA THR A 218 9.99 1.77 1.13
C THR A 218 10.06 2.90 0.08
N GLN A 219 9.81 4.15 0.47
CA GLN A 219 9.96 5.28 -0.43
C GLN A 219 11.42 5.54 -0.83
N MET A 220 12.36 5.40 0.11
CA MET A 220 13.79 5.50 -0.22
C MET A 220 14.22 4.38 -1.18
N ASN A 221 13.75 3.15 -0.97
CA ASN A 221 14.09 2.02 -1.84
C ASN A 221 13.56 2.23 -3.27
N SER A 222 12.25 2.48 -3.41
CA SER A 222 11.59 2.61 -4.70
C SER A 222 12.01 3.85 -5.51
N LYS A 223 12.26 5.00 -4.86
CA LYS A 223 12.59 6.25 -5.57
C LYS A 223 14.08 6.45 -5.82
N VAL A 224 14.96 5.79 -5.06
CA VAL A 224 16.42 6.02 -5.14
C VAL A 224 17.17 4.76 -5.56
N LEU A 225 16.88 3.62 -4.94
CA LEU A 225 17.66 2.40 -5.15
C LEU A 225 17.24 1.66 -6.41
N PHE A 226 15.94 1.54 -6.66
CA PHE A 226 15.44 0.89 -7.87
C PHE A 226 16.03 1.49 -9.17
N PRO A 227 15.99 2.82 -9.42
CA PRO A 227 16.60 3.40 -10.62
C PRO A 227 18.11 3.15 -10.70
N SER A 228 18.81 3.24 -9.56
CA SER A 228 20.25 2.99 -9.49
C SER A 228 20.60 1.54 -9.83
N TYR A 229 19.82 0.57 -9.35
CA TYR A 229 20.00 -0.85 -9.68
C TYR A 229 19.74 -1.11 -11.16
N ALA A 230 18.69 -0.53 -11.74
CA ALA A 230 18.39 -0.68 -13.16
C ALA A 230 19.49 -0.10 -14.06
N GLU A 231 20.09 1.05 -13.69
CA GLU A 231 21.26 1.60 -14.38
C GLU A 231 22.49 0.70 -14.23
N LEU A 232 22.82 0.26 -13.02
CA LEU A 232 23.97 -0.61 -12.75
C LEU A 232 23.88 -1.95 -13.46
N ILE A 233 22.71 -2.58 -13.48
CA ILE A 233 22.49 -3.86 -14.16
C ILE A 233 22.74 -3.71 -15.68
N ARG A 234 22.37 -2.56 -16.27
CA ARG A 234 22.55 -2.29 -17.70
C ARG A 234 23.99 -1.94 -18.05
N GLU A 235 24.62 -1.04 -17.29
CA GLU A 235 25.91 -0.47 -17.67
C GLU A 235 27.12 -1.16 -17.03
N ARG A 236 26.98 -1.59 -15.76
CA ARG A 236 28.11 -2.04 -14.93
C ARG A 236 27.69 -3.18 -14.01
N PRO A 237 27.27 -4.34 -14.54
CA PRO A 237 26.73 -5.43 -13.72
C PRO A 237 27.73 -5.94 -12.67
N ALA A 238 29.04 -5.86 -12.94
CA ALA A 238 30.10 -6.21 -11.99
C ALA A 238 30.17 -5.29 -10.75
N ALA A 239 29.70 -4.04 -10.86
CA ALA A 239 29.66 -3.10 -9.73
C ALA A 239 28.43 -3.30 -8.83
N LEU A 240 27.42 -4.05 -9.30
CA LEU A 240 26.13 -4.22 -8.62
C LEU A 240 26.29 -4.68 -7.18
N TYR A 241 27.09 -5.73 -6.94
CA TYR A 241 27.30 -6.27 -5.58
C TYR A 241 27.83 -5.20 -4.60
N ARG A 242 28.82 -4.40 -5.03
CA ARG A 242 29.46 -3.40 -4.18
C ARG A 242 28.54 -2.21 -3.90
N VAL A 243 27.82 -1.74 -4.91
CA VAL A 243 26.87 -0.62 -4.74
C VAL A 243 25.66 -1.06 -3.92
N LEU A 244 25.15 -2.26 -4.18
CA LEU A 244 24.11 -2.89 -3.38
C LEU A 244 24.52 -2.96 -1.91
N ARG A 245 25.74 -3.40 -1.62
CA ARG A 245 26.26 -3.48 -0.24
C ARG A 245 26.20 -2.12 0.48
N LYS A 246 26.64 -1.05 -0.19
CA LYS A 246 26.61 0.31 0.39
C LYS A 246 25.18 0.82 0.62
N ALA A 247 24.32 0.66 -0.38
CA ALA A 247 22.92 1.06 -0.29
C ALA A 247 22.17 0.32 0.83
N ARG A 248 22.34 -1.01 0.88
CA ARG A 248 21.75 -1.87 1.92
C ARG A 248 22.25 -1.51 3.30
N LEU A 249 23.56 -1.27 3.47
CA LEU A 249 24.12 -0.89 4.77
C LEU A 249 23.47 0.39 5.33
N ILE A 250 23.28 1.42 4.50
CA ILE A 250 22.63 2.67 4.92
C ILE A 250 21.17 2.42 5.32
N LEU A 251 20.42 1.71 4.48
CA LEU A 251 19.02 1.41 4.78
C LEU A 251 18.87 0.53 6.02
N MET A 252 19.70 -0.48 6.18
CA MET A 252 19.67 -1.37 7.34
C MET A 252 20.04 -0.63 8.61
N ALA A 253 21.05 0.25 8.57
CA ALA A 253 21.41 1.06 9.73
C ALA A 253 20.25 1.99 10.15
N LEU A 254 19.64 2.69 9.18
CA LEU A 254 18.51 3.57 9.44
C LEU A 254 17.29 2.79 9.97
N SER A 255 16.93 1.69 9.32
CA SER A 255 15.79 0.87 9.71
C SER A 255 16.00 0.21 11.07
N SER A 256 17.22 -0.25 11.35
CA SER A 256 17.59 -0.82 12.66
C SER A 256 17.48 0.21 13.77
N SER A 257 17.87 1.47 13.49
CA SER A 257 17.74 2.56 14.47
C SER A 257 16.28 2.82 14.83
N PHE A 258 15.39 2.84 13.82
CA PHE A 258 13.95 2.97 14.06
C PHE A 258 13.36 1.75 14.77
N ALA A 259 13.76 0.52 14.39
CA ALA A 259 13.27 -0.69 15.03
C ALA A 259 13.69 -0.75 16.51
N ILE A 260 14.94 -0.41 16.83
CA ILE A 260 15.43 -0.31 18.21
C ILE A 260 14.59 0.72 18.99
N PHE A 261 14.35 1.89 18.41
CA PHE A 261 13.52 2.92 19.03
C PHE A 261 12.10 2.40 19.33
N LEU A 262 11.44 1.79 18.35
CA LEU A 262 10.09 1.24 18.53
C LEU A 262 10.04 0.08 19.51
N VAL A 263 11.06 -0.78 19.59
CA VAL A 263 11.11 -1.86 20.57
C VAL A 263 11.30 -1.33 21.99
N LEU A 264 12.28 -0.44 22.20
CA LEU A 264 12.59 0.08 23.53
C LEU A 264 11.48 1.00 24.05
N PHE A 265 11.03 1.93 23.20
CA PHE A 265 10.09 2.98 23.58
C PHE A 265 8.65 2.68 23.17
N GLY A 266 8.35 1.54 22.55
CA GLY A 266 7.01 1.24 22.02
C GLY A 266 5.89 1.34 23.05
N LYS A 267 6.08 0.76 24.25
CA LYS A 267 5.11 0.88 25.34
C LYS A 267 4.97 2.33 25.86
N PRO A 268 6.04 3.02 26.30
CA PRO A 268 5.96 4.44 26.68
C PRO A 268 5.36 5.34 25.58
N LEU A 269 5.63 5.05 24.31
CA LEU A 269 5.12 5.81 23.18
C LEU A 269 3.61 5.64 23.04
N ILE A 270 3.10 4.41 23.19
CA ILE A 270 1.66 4.15 23.21
C ILE A 270 1.00 4.81 24.43
N ASP A 271 1.60 4.64 25.61
CA ASP A 271 1.09 5.22 26.87
C ASP A 271 1.02 6.76 26.81
N LEU A 272 1.94 7.40 26.07
CA LEU A 272 1.97 8.85 25.86
C LEU A 272 0.95 9.34 24.83
N LEU A 273 0.74 8.58 23.75
CA LEU A 273 -0.04 9.02 22.59
C LEU A 273 -1.51 8.58 22.62
N TYR A 274 -1.83 7.52 23.36
CA TYR A 274 -3.15 6.88 23.36
C TYR A 274 -3.70 6.69 24.77
N ASP A 275 -5.02 6.56 24.87
CA ASP A 275 -5.71 6.28 26.13
C ASP A 275 -5.57 4.82 26.59
N GLU A 276 -6.02 4.54 27.82
CA GLU A 276 -5.89 3.23 28.49
C GLU A 276 -6.45 2.04 27.68
N ARG A 277 -7.39 2.29 26.75
CA ARG A 277 -7.99 1.22 25.95
C ARG A 277 -7.02 0.62 24.93
N TYR A 278 -5.92 1.31 24.64
CA TYR A 278 -4.93 0.92 23.62
C TYR A 278 -3.57 0.52 24.19
N LEU A 279 -3.42 0.40 25.51
CA LEU A 279 -2.11 0.08 26.13
C LEU A 279 -1.53 -1.25 25.63
N GLU A 280 -2.38 -2.21 25.30
CA GLU A 280 -2.00 -3.48 24.67
C GLU A 280 -1.31 -3.29 23.28
N ALA A 281 -1.50 -2.15 22.62
CA ALA A 281 -0.78 -1.83 21.38
C ALA A 281 0.73 -1.68 21.62
N GLY A 282 1.16 -1.42 22.85
CA GLY A 282 2.57 -1.27 23.22
C GLY A 282 3.40 -2.52 22.93
N TRP A 283 2.95 -3.69 23.37
CA TRP A 283 3.68 -4.94 23.10
C TRP A 283 3.52 -5.39 21.64
N ILE A 284 2.35 -5.15 21.03
CA ILE A 284 2.12 -5.45 19.61
C ILE A 284 3.10 -4.65 18.75
N LEU A 285 3.28 -3.35 19.03
CA LEU A 285 4.21 -2.48 18.32
C LEU A 285 5.66 -2.99 18.44
N ARG A 286 6.06 -3.44 19.63
CA ARG A 286 7.39 -4.02 19.85
C ARG A 286 7.61 -5.27 19.00
N VAL A 287 6.63 -6.18 18.94
CA VAL A 287 6.71 -7.41 18.13
C VAL A 287 6.73 -7.10 16.64
N LEU A 288 5.87 -6.18 16.18
CA LEU A 288 5.85 -5.75 14.77
C LEU A 288 7.15 -5.06 14.36
N ALA A 289 7.78 -4.28 15.24
CA ALA A 289 9.08 -3.65 14.98
C ALA A 289 10.21 -4.69 14.82
N ILE A 290 10.13 -5.84 15.49
CA ILE A 290 11.05 -6.97 15.25
C ILE A 290 10.78 -7.58 13.88
N GLY A 291 9.51 -7.76 13.49
CA GLY A 291 9.13 -8.23 12.14
C GLY A 291 9.61 -7.28 11.03
N PHE A 292 9.52 -5.96 11.26
CA PHE A 292 9.98 -4.93 10.35
C PHE A 292 11.46 -5.09 9.95
N LEU A 293 12.31 -5.56 10.86
CA LEU A 293 13.71 -5.88 10.52
C LEU A 293 13.81 -6.96 9.44
N GLY A 294 13.01 -8.02 9.51
CA GLY A 294 12.94 -9.06 8.49
C GLY A 294 12.41 -8.54 7.14
N ARG A 295 11.40 -7.65 7.19
CA ARG A 295 10.83 -6.99 6.00
C ARG A 295 11.91 -6.19 5.25
N VAL A 296 12.71 -5.41 5.97
CA VAL A 296 13.81 -4.60 5.40
C VAL A 296 14.83 -5.46 4.67
N LEU A 297 15.19 -6.62 5.24
CA LEU A 297 16.11 -7.55 4.58
C LEU A 297 15.57 -8.02 3.22
N SER A 298 14.26 -8.29 3.13
CA SER A 298 13.58 -8.74 1.90
C SER A 298 13.41 -7.63 0.86
N VAL A 299 12.91 -6.45 1.28
CA VAL A 299 12.58 -5.31 0.41
C VAL A 299 13.81 -4.82 -0.36
N THR A 300 14.99 -4.84 0.28
CA THR A 300 16.25 -4.46 -0.39
C THR A 300 16.68 -5.38 -1.54
N TYR A 301 16.12 -6.60 -1.60
CA TYR A 301 16.35 -7.55 -2.68
C TYR A 301 15.26 -7.51 -3.75
N GLU A 302 14.01 -7.26 -3.34
CA GLU A 302 12.83 -7.24 -4.21
C GLU A 302 13.00 -6.34 -5.45
N ASP A 303 13.51 -5.12 -5.24
CA ASP A 303 13.73 -4.13 -6.32
C ASP A 303 14.77 -4.58 -7.35
N ILE A 304 15.69 -5.49 -7.00
CA ILE A 304 16.67 -6.04 -7.95
C ILE A 304 15.98 -6.97 -8.94
N LEU A 305 14.97 -7.74 -8.52
CA LEU A 305 14.22 -8.61 -9.42
C LEU A 305 13.44 -7.78 -10.42
N LEU A 306 12.79 -6.72 -9.93
CA LEU A 306 12.09 -5.76 -10.78
C LEU A 306 13.07 -5.07 -11.73
N ALA A 307 14.24 -4.64 -11.26
CA ALA A 307 15.26 -3.97 -12.09
C ALA A 307 15.88 -4.91 -13.15
N LYS A 308 15.91 -6.22 -12.89
CA LYS A 308 16.28 -7.26 -13.87
C LYS A 308 15.13 -7.68 -14.79
N GLY A 309 13.92 -7.13 -14.62
CA GLY A 309 12.73 -7.50 -15.38
C GLY A 309 12.15 -8.88 -15.04
N GLN A 310 12.52 -9.47 -13.89
CA GLN A 310 12.09 -10.80 -13.47
C GLN A 310 10.74 -10.79 -12.74
N THR A 311 9.72 -10.18 -13.35
CA THR A 311 8.39 -9.94 -12.75
C THR A 311 7.69 -11.23 -12.29
N PHE A 312 7.84 -12.34 -13.02
CA PHE A 312 7.31 -13.65 -12.60
C PHE A 312 7.94 -14.11 -11.27
N LYS A 313 9.24 -13.88 -11.05
CA LYS A 313 9.92 -14.25 -9.81
C LYS A 313 9.49 -13.36 -8.65
N THR A 314 9.27 -12.07 -8.90
CA THR A 314 8.66 -11.17 -7.93
C THR A 314 7.28 -11.67 -7.53
N MET A 315 6.39 -11.93 -8.49
CA MET A 315 5.04 -12.47 -8.23
C MET A 315 5.07 -13.79 -7.45
N LEU A 316 5.98 -14.71 -7.80
CA LEU A 316 6.15 -15.96 -7.09
C LEU A 316 6.58 -15.76 -5.63
N LEU A 317 7.57 -14.90 -5.37
CA LEU A 317 8.04 -14.62 -4.00
C LEU A 317 6.99 -13.88 -3.17
N THR A 318 6.25 -12.94 -3.77
CA THR A 318 5.11 -12.28 -3.10
C THR A 318 4.01 -13.29 -2.77
N SER A 319 3.71 -14.23 -3.66
CA SER A 319 2.72 -15.29 -3.43
C SER A 319 3.16 -16.23 -2.30
N ILE A 320 4.44 -16.59 -2.25
CA ILE A 320 5.03 -17.36 -1.14
C ILE A 320 4.91 -16.58 0.17
N GLY A 321 5.18 -15.27 0.17
CA GLY A 321 5.02 -14.41 1.33
C GLY A 321 3.57 -14.38 1.85
N ALA A 322 2.58 -14.23 0.96
CA ALA A 322 1.16 -14.28 1.34
C ALA A 322 0.75 -15.65 1.92
N LEU A 323 1.30 -16.75 1.40
CA LEU A 323 1.09 -18.08 1.97
C LEU A 323 1.73 -18.22 3.35
N PHE A 324 2.96 -17.72 3.53
CA PHE A 324 3.59 -17.68 4.85
C PHE A 324 2.76 -16.86 5.83
N GLN A 325 2.24 -15.70 5.42
CA GLN A 325 1.37 -14.86 6.24
C GLN A 325 0.16 -15.64 6.76
N LEU A 326 -0.61 -16.23 5.86
CA LEU A 326 -1.81 -16.97 6.24
C LEU A 326 -1.48 -18.15 7.16
N ASN A 327 -0.46 -18.95 6.83
CA ASN A 327 -0.12 -20.14 7.60
C ASN A 327 0.49 -19.78 8.97
N SER A 328 1.38 -18.78 9.04
CA SER A 328 1.99 -18.33 10.29
C SER A 328 0.96 -17.72 11.23
N MET A 329 -0.03 -17.00 10.71
CA MET A 329 -1.14 -16.48 11.53
C MET A 329 -2.02 -17.61 12.09
N LEU A 330 -2.42 -18.58 11.25
CA LEU A 330 -3.26 -19.71 11.68
C LEU A 330 -2.54 -20.61 12.68
N LEU A 331 -1.27 -20.94 12.42
CA LEU A 331 -0.43 -21.72 13.34
C LEU A 331 -0.21 -20.95 14.64
N GLY A 332 0.10 -19.66 14.55
CA GLY A 332 0.25 -18.79 15.71
C GLY A 332 -1.01 -18.79 16.59
N TYR A 333 -2.19 -18.64 15.98
CA TYR A 333 -3.46 -18.72 16.70
C TYR A 333 -3.64 -20.06 17.42
N SER A 334 -3.32 -21.18 16.75
CA SER A 334 -3.46 -22.51 17.35
C SER A 334 -2.53 -22.75 18.55
N LEU A 335 -1.36 -22.10 18.59
CA LEU A 335 -0.35 -22.30 19.62
C LEU A 335 -0.51 -21.36 20.83
N ALA A 336 -0.85 -20.09 20.59
CA ALA A 336 -0.86 -19.06 21.63
C ALA A 336 -2.03 -18.06 21.49
N GLY A 337 -3.09 -18.44 20.77
CA GLY A 337 -4.29 -17.63 20.61
C GLY A 337 -4.01 -16.26 19.98
N PRO A 338 -4.62 -15.16 20.49
CA PRO A 338 -4.46 -13.81 19.93
C PRO A 338 -3.00 -13.34 19.85
N GLN A 339 -2.20 -13.63 20.87
CA GLN A 339 -0.78 -13.26 20.92
C GLN A 339 0.03 -13.99 19.86
N GLY A 340 -0.28 -15.28 19.66
CA GLY A 340 0.36 -16.09 18.64
C GLY A 340 0.10 -15.59 17.22
N VAL A 341 -1.07 -14.99 16.94
CA VAL A 341 -1.33 -14.37 15.63
C VAL A 341 -0.35 -13.23 15.35
N ILE A 342 -0.13 -12.34 16.34
CA ILE A 342 0.80 -11.20 16.20
C ILE A 342 2.23 -11.67 15.99
N ILE A 343 2.66 -12.69 16.75
CA ILE A 343 3.96 -13.33 16.57
C ILE A 343 4.05 -13.97 15.17
N GLY A 344 2.97 -14.60 14.68
CA GLY A 344 2.87 -15.16 13.34
C GLY A 344 3.04 -14.12 12.23
N ILE A 345 2.44 -12.93 12.39
CA ILE A 345 2.64 -11.80 11.47
C ILE A 345 4.12 -11.40 11.44
N ALA A 346 4.75 -11.18 12.60
CA ALA A 346 6.17 -10.83 12.66
C ALA A 346 7.08 -11.94 12.09
N ALA A 347 6.76 -13.21 12.34
CA ALA A 347 7.50 -14.36 11.84
C ALA A 347 7.43 -14.48 10.30
N THR A 348 6.33 -14.05 9.70
CA THR A 348 6.13 -14.06 8.24
C THR A 348 7.23 -13.28 7.51
N GLU A 349 7.62 -12.14 8.07
CA GLU A 349 8.67 -11.29 7.49
C GLU A 349 10.03 -12.00 7.46
N TRP A 350 10.33 -12.77 8.50
CA TRP A 350 11.54 -13.57 8.59
C TRP A 350 11.50 -14.78 7.66
N LEU A 351 10.37 -15.48 7.55
CA LEU A 351 10.19 -16.58 6.60
C LEU A 351 10.31 -16.11 5.15
N THR A 352 9.74 -14.96 4.85
CA THR A 352 9.83 -14.32 3.54
C THR A 352 11.28 -13.95 3.23
N TYR A 353 12.02 -13.39 4.21
CA TYR A 353 13.45 -13.13 4.07
C TYR A 353 14.24 -14.39 3.73
N ILE A 354 13.97 -15.52 4.37
CA ILE A 354 14.65 -16.80 4.06
C ILE A 354 14.44 -17.18 2.59
N ALA A 355 13.21 -17.03 2.06
CA ALA A 355 12.94 -17.30 0.65
C ALA A 355 13.75 -16.38 -0.28
N TYR A 356 13.84 -15.08 0.05
CA TYR A 356 14.68 -14.12 -0.67
C TYR A 356 16.17 -14.47 -0.58
N ALA A 357 16.69 -14.75 0.61
CA ALA A 357 18.10 -15.10 0.84
C ALA A 357 18.49 -16.37 0.05
N LEU A 358 17.66 -17.42 0.08
CA LEU A 358 17.89 -18.64 -0.70
C LEU A 358 17.90 -18.37 -2.21
N TYR A 359 17.00 -17.51 -2.69
CA TYR A 359 16.94 -17.13 -4.10
C TYR A 359 18.17 -16.31 -4.53
N PHE A 360 18.52 -15.28 -3.76
CA PHE A 360 19.66 -14.40 -4.06
C PHE A 360 21.02 -15.06 -3.82
N ASN A 361 21.09 -16.10 -3.00
CA ASN A 361 22.27 -16.95 -2.87
C ASN A 361 22.57 -17.68 -4.19
N ARG A 362 21.53 -18.19 -4.88
CA ARG A 362 21.68 -18.79 -6.22
C ARG A 362 22.14 -17.77 -7.27
N LEU A 363 21.94 -16.48 -7.04
CA LEU A 363 22.39 -15.39 -7.91
C LEU A 363 23.75 -14.83 -7.49
N SER A 364 24.42 -15.37 -6.46
CA SER A 364 25.67 -14.85 -5.89
C SER A 364 25.58 -13.37 -5.48
N LEU A 365 24.37 -12.93 -5.10
CA LEU A 365 24.08 -11.56 -4.68
C LEU A 365 23.66 -11.48 -3.20
N TRP A 366 23.54 -12.62 -2.53
CA TRP A 366 23.26 -12.66 -1.10
C TRP A 366 24.46 -12.11 -0.30
N GLN A 367 24.17 -11.30 0.72
CA GLN A 367 25.17 -10.56 1.51
C GLN A 367 25.01 -10.88 3.00
N PRO A 368 25.34 -12.11 3.43
CA PRO A 368 25.16 -12.55 4.82
C PRO A 368 25.89 -11.67 5.84
N GLU A 369 27.01 -11.06 5.45
CA GLU A 369 27.78 -10.12 6.28
C GLU A 369 26.95 -8.92 6.77
N LEU A 370 25.97 -8.47 5.99
CA LEU A 370 25.06 -7.39 6.37
C LEU A 370 23.79 -7.92 7.05
N ASP A 371 23.31 -9.08 6.61
CA ASP A 371 22.04 -9.63 7.08
C ASP A 371 22.16 -10.21 8.51
N PHE A 372 23.25 -10.93 8.82
CA PHE A 372 23.42 -11.58 10.13
C PHE A 372 23.52 -10.61 11.31
N PRO A 373 24.18 -9.43 11.23
CA PRO A 373 24.10 -8.43 12.28
C PRO A 373 22.67 -7.98 12.59
N VAL A 374 21.82 -7.83 11.57
CA VAL A 374 20.41 -7.45 11.74
C VAL A 374 19.60 -8.60 12.35
N VAL A 375 19.85 -9.85 11.93
CA VAL A 375 19.26 -11.05 12.54
C VAL A 375 19.66 -11.17 14.01
N ALA A 376 20.94 -10.95 14.34
CA ALA A 376 21.44 -10.98 15.71
C ALA A 376 20.82 -9.86 16.56
N LEU A 377 20.73 -8.65 16.01
CA LEU A 377 20.03 -7.53 16.64
C LEU A 377 18.57 -7.88 16.94
N ALA A 378 17.85 -8.46 15.98
CA ALA A 378 16.48 -8.90 16.17
C ALA A 378 16.36 -9.95 17.28
N GLY A 379 17.30 -10.90 17.37
CA GLY A 379 17.37 -11.86 18.48
C GLY A 379 17.55 -11.18 19.83
N CYS A 380 18.46 -10.22 19.93
CA CYS A 380 18.65 -9.42 21.14
C CYS A 380 17.39 -8.63 21.53
N LEU A 381 16.76 -7.96 20.55
CA LEU A 381 15.52 -7.22 20.77
C LEU A 381 14.37 -8.14 21.19
N THR A 382 14.30 -9.35 20.63
CA THR A 382 13.31 -10.36 21.03
C THR A 382 13.50 -10.77 22.49
N LEU A 383 14.74 -10.95 22.94
CA LEU A 383 15.03 -11.23 24.36
C LEU A 383 14.61 -10.04 25.24
N ILE A 384 14.90 -8.81 24.84
CA ILE A 384 14.47 -7.61 25.59
C ILE A 384 12.94 -7.58 25.74
N VAL A 385 12.20 -7.80 24.66
CA VAL A 385 10.72 -7.85 24.69
C VAL A 385 10.21 -9.02 25.54
N TYR A 386 10.91 -10.14 25.57
CA TYR A 386 10.52 -11.28 26.41
C TYR A 386 10.68 -10.98 27.91
N TYR A 387 11.67 -10.17 28.29
CA TYR A 387 11.95 -9.82 29.69
C TYR A 387 11.36 -8.48 30.16
N THR A 388 10.73 -7.68 29.29
CA THR A 388 10.22 -6.31 29.58
C THR A 388 8.88 -6.00 28.95
#